data_AF-A0A2V8WHM8-F1
#
_entry.id   AF-A0A2V8WHM8-F1
#
_cell.length_a   1.000
_cell.length_b   1.000
_cell.length_c   1.000
_cell.angle_alpha   90.00
_cell.angle_beta   90.00
_cell.angle_gamma   90.00
#
_symmetry.space_group_name_H-M   'P 1'
#
loop_
_entity.id
_entity.type
_entity.pdbx_description
1 polymer ?
#
loop_
_entity_poly.entity_id
_entity_poly.type
_entity_poly.pdbx_seq_one_letter_code
_entity_poly.pdbx_strand_id
1 'polypeptide(L)'
;MKDCVRPRSARGKSVQDDWRAWLPEAKAVVFNRQVHKLESSYVMLSVSLDEAIALRQLGQPAKSLQAMGITSGLCRLLTQTLAGLLRALSEHAKHYGTIPNATPLDPANFQGQKGQRSARMSSLLNHVLLSQRLQFLHKVSTLMEMVEDLGKDFRRAADDLAEGLSVNPNQMWDEVDTDHYDLNTCMREAIVVFKSFLIALPENQLGTFQDTVREQSEPQEDGTSTRQVVIRHRRMATISRRMV
;
A
#
# COMPACT_ATOMS: atom_id res chain seq x y z
N MET A 1 29.52 -31.40 -14.47
CA MET A 1 28.76 -30.21 -14.91
C MET A 1 27.31 -30.64 -15.09
N LYS A 2 26.43 -30.25 -14.16
CA LYS A 2 24.99 -30.50 -14.25
C LYS A 2 24.36 -29.21 -14.78
N ASP A 3 23.77 -29.29 -15.96
CA ASP A 3 23.09 -28.18 -16.61
C ASP A 3 21.97 -27.65 -15.72
N CYS A 4 22.15 -26.40 -15.28
CA CYS A 4 21.16 -25.67 -14.51
C CYS A 4 20.06 -25.24 -15.49
N VAL A 5 19.03 -26.08 -15.63
CA VAL A 5 17.84 -25.76 -16.41
C VAL A 5 17.19 -24.53 -15.77
N ARG A 6 17.42 -23.35 -16.35
CA ARG A 6 16.61 -22.16 -16.09
C ARG A 6 15.15 -22.57 -16.29
N PRO A 7 14.25 -22.35 -15.31
CA PRO A 7 12.83 -22.49 -15.59
C PRO A 7 12.50 -21.55 -16.74
N ARG A 8 11.93 -22.10 -17.82
CA ARG A 8 11.40 -21.32 -18.93
C ARG A 8 10.48 -20.26 -18.32
N SER A 9 10.83 -18.99 -18.56
CA SER A 9 9.97 -17.84 -18.28
C SER A 9 8.54 -18.19 -18.73
N ALA A 10 7.59 -18.11 -17.81
CA ALA A 10 6.18 -18.39 -18.05
C ALA A 10 5.55 -17.28 -18.91
N ARG A 11 6.05 -17.09 -20.14
CA ARG A 11 5.42 -16.27 -21.16
C ARG A 11 4.04 -16.85 -21.44
N GLY A 12 2.99 -16.10 -21.07
CA GLY A 12 1.60 -16.40 -21.42
C GLY A 12 0.64 -16.69 -20.26
N LYS A 13 1.08 -16.67 -19.00
CA LYS A 13 0.17 -16.79 -17.86
C LYS A 13 -0.41 -15.43 -17.50
N SER A 14 -1.72 -15.34 -17.28
CA SER A 14 -2.41 -14.13 -16.84
C SER A 14 -2.43 -14.01 -15.31
N VAL A 15 -2.75 -12.83 -14.79
CA VAL A 15 -3.04 -12.66 -13.35
C VAL A 15 -4.17 -13.58 -12.88
N GLN A 16 -5.12 -13.89 -13.75
CA GLN A 16 -6.21 -14.82 -13.44
C GLN A 16 -5.70 -16.26 -13.28
N ASP A 17 -4.72 -16.67 -14.09
CA ASP A 17 -4.06 -17.97 -13.96
C ASP A 17 -3.23 -18.03 -12.68
N ASP A 18 -2.51 -16.96 -12.37
CA ASP A 18 -1.76 -16.82 -11.13
C ASP A 18 -2.69 -16.89 -9.91
N TRP A 19 -3.87 -16.25 -9.98
CA TRP A 19 -4.85 -16.33 -8.91
C TRP A 19 -5.39 -17.75 -8.69
N ARG A 20 -5.51 -18.56 -9.74
CA ARG A 20 -5.95 -19.97 -9.64
C ARG A 20 -4.81 -20.92 -9.32
N ALA A 21 -3.56 -20.51 -9.52
CA ALA A 21 -2.41 -21.35 -9.28
C ALA A 21 -2.21 -21.64 -7.78
N TRP A 22 -1.73 -22.85 -7.52
CA TRP A 22 -1.30 -23.27 -6.20
C TRP A 22 0.08 -22.67 -5.88
N LEU A 23 0.23 -22.17 -4.66
CA LEU A 23 1.53 -21.78 -4.13
C LEU A 23 2.21 -23.01 -3.51
N PRO A 24 3.53 -23.21 -3.73
CA PRO A 24 4.33 -24.13 -2.92
C PRO A 24 4.15 -23.83 -1.42
N GLU A 25 4.18 -24.87 -0.58
CA GLU A 25 3.85 -24.79 0.84
C GLU A 25 4.54 -23.63 1.57
N ALA A 26 5.86 -23.50 1.40
CA ALA A 26 6.62 -22.43 2.03
C ALA A 26 6.08 -21.03 1.67
N LYS A 27 5.71 -20.80 0.40
CA LYS A 27 5.15 -19.53 -0.07
C LYS A 27 3.69 -19.35 0.35
N ALA A 28 2.92 -20.44 0.39
CA ALA A 28 1.52 -20.42 0.86
C ALA A 28 1.43 -19.97 2.31
N VAL A 29 2.35 -20.44 3.18
CA VAL A 29 2.45 -19.98 4.58
C VAL A 29 2.71 -18.48 4.66
N VAL A 30 3.64 -17.95 3.85
CA VAL A 30 3.92 -16.50 3.81
C VAL A 30 2.70 -15.72 3.33
N PHE A 31 2.06 -16.20 2.26
CA PHE A 31 0.86 -15.59 1.70
C PHE A 31 -0.25 -15.49 2.75
N ASN A 32 -0.64 -16.62 3.33
CA ASN A 32 -1.72 -16.70 4.30
C ASN A 32 -1.45 -15.84 5.54
N ARG A 33 -0.21 -15.82 6.04
CA ARG A 33 0.17 -14.99 7.19
C ARG A 33 -0.02 -13.49 6.90
N GLN A 34 0.46 -13.02 5.76
CA GLN A 34 0.37 -11.59 5.43
C GLN A 34 -1.06 -11.17 5.07
N VAL A 35 -1.79 -12.02 4.33
CA VAL A 35 -3.21 -11.78 4.04
C VAL A 35 -4.02 -11.71 5.33
N HIS A 36 -3.81 -12.66 6.24
CA HIS A 36 -4.51 -12.66 7.53
C HIS A 36 -4.21 -11.40 8.34
N LYS A 37 -2.96 -10.91 8.34
CA LYS A 37 -2.60 -9.64 9.01
C LYS A 37 -3.36 -8.44 8.40
N LEU A 38 -3.40 -8.33 7.08
CA LEU A 38 -4.11 -7.25 6.38
C LEU A 38 -5.61 -7.32 6.64
N GLU A 39 -6.22 -8.49 6.46
CA GLU A 39 -7.65 -8.69 6.65
C GLU A 39 -8.06 -8.47 8.10
N SER A 40 -7.26 -8.88 9.08
CA SER A 40 -7.55 -8.62 10.50
C SER A 40 -7.55 -7.12 10.80
N SER A 41 -6.55 -6.39 10.30
CA SER A 41 -6.50 -4.92 10.44
C SER A 41 -7.69 -4.23 9.77
N TYR A 42 -8.08 -4.70 8.58
CA TYR A 42 -9.23 -4.17 7.86
C TYR A 42 -10.55 -4.47 8.58
N VAL A 43 -10.75 -5.69 9.09
CA VAL A 43 -11.95 -6.05 9.84
C VAL A 43 -12.10 -5.19 11.09
N MET A 44 -11.01 -4.95 11.84
CA MET A 44 -11.06 -4.05 13.00
C MET A 44 -11.49 -2.64 12.60
N LEU A 45 -10.91 -2.09 11.52
CA LEU A 45 -11.29 -0.78 10.98
C LEU A 45 -12.77 -0.74 10.59
N SER A 46 -13.22 -1.71 9.80
CA SER A 46 -14.60 -1.78 9.28
C SER A 46 -15.61 -1.88 10.42
N VAL A 47 -15.39 -2.75 11.40
CA VAL A 47 -16.31 -2.91 12.54
C VAL A 47 -16.39 -1.63 13.37
N SER A 48 -15.25 -0.97 13.61
CA SER A 48 -15.21 0.32 14.34
C SER A 48 -15.95 1.43 13.59
N LEU A 49 -15.83 1.47 12.25
CA LEU A 49 -16.55 2.43 11.42
C LEU A 49 -18.06 2.15 11.42
N ASP A 50 -18.46 0.89 11.25
CA ASP A 50 -19.87 0.48 11.28
C ASP A 50 -20.52 0.82 12.63
N GLU A 51 -19.81 0.60 13.75
CA GLU A 51 -20.25 1.01 15.08
C GLU A 51 -20.43 2.53 15.18
N ALA A 52 -19.46 3.31 14.68
CA ALA A 52 -19.54 4.77 14.70
C ALA A 52 -20.74 5.28 13.89
N ILE A 53 -21.01 4.69 12.72
CA ILE A 53 -22.17 5.01 11.88
C ILE A 53 -23.47 4.63 12.58
N ALA A 54 -23.56 3.43 13.16
CA ALA A 54 -24.75 2.97 13.88
C ALA A 54 -25.08 3.86 15.07
N LEU A 55 -24.08 4.26 15.87
CA LEU A 55 -24.25 5.18 16.99
C LEU A 55 -24.77 6.56 16.56
N ARG A 56 -24.33 7.06 15.40
CA ARG A 56 -24.86 8.30 14.81
C ARG A 56 -26.33 8.15 14.45
N GLN A 57 -26.69 7.07 13.76
CA GLN A 57 -28.07 6.78 13.35
C GLN A 57 -29.02 6.62 14.55
N LEU A 58 -28.51 6.09 15.67
CA LEU A 58 -29.25 5.96 16.93
C LEU A 58 -29.35 7.27 17.74
N GLY A 59 -28.85 8.40 17.22
CA GLY A 59 -28.89 9.68 17.91
C GLY A 59 -27.94 9.79 19.10
N GLN A 60 -26.83 9.04 19.10
CA GLN A 60 -25.79 9.06 20.13
C GLN A 60 -24.49 9.72 19.60
N PRO A 61 -24.51 11.04 19.28
CA PRO A 61 -23.41 11.69 18.56
C PRO A 61 -22.10 11.66 19.35
N ALA A 62 -22.11 11.86 20.67
CA ALA A 62 -20.90 11.85 21.47
C ALA A 62 -20.13 10.51 21.38
N LYS A 63 -20.87 9.38 21.42
CA LYS A 63 -20.25 8.04 21.29
C LYS A 63 -19.80 7.75 19.86
N SER A 64 -20.58 8.20 18.87
CA SER A 64 -20.20 8.10 17.46
C SER A 64 -18.87 8.80 17.17
N LEU A 65 -18.68 10.02 17.69
CA LEU A 65 -17.44 10.77 17.53
C LEU A 65 -16.26 10.12 18.28
N GLN A 66 -16.49 9.57 19.47
CA GLN A 66 -15.48 8.79 20.18
C GLN A 66 -15.04 7.55 19.37
N ALA A 67 -16.00 6.81 18.82
CA ALA A 67 -15.72 5.66 17.96
C ALA A 67 -14.95 6.08 16.70
N MET A 68 -15.25 7.26 16.13
CA MET A 68 -14.53 7.79 14.98
C MET A 68 -13.03 8.03 15.26
N GLY A 69 -12.69 8.53 16.46
CA GLY A 69 -11.28 8.67 16.87
C GLY A 69 -10.53 7.32 16.92
N ILE A 70 -11.20 6.24 17.33
CA ILE A 70 -10.63 4.87 17.30
C ILE A 70 -10.40 4.43 15.85
N THR A 71 -11.38 4.68 14.98
CA THR A 71 -11.34 4.33 13.56
C THR A 71 -10.16 4.99 12.84
N SER A 72 -9.80 6.24 13.17
CA SER A 72 -8.59 6.91 12.66
C SER A 72 -7.30 6.15 12.97
N GLY A 73 -7.15 5.71 14.22
CA GLY A 73 -5.99 4.91 14.66
C GLY A 73 -5.88 3.55 13.96
N LEU A 74 -7.02 2.88 13.75
CA LEU A 74 -7.09 1.61 13.02
C LEU A 74 -6.78 1.78 11.53
N CYS A 75 -7.22 2.89 10.92
CA CYS A 75 -6.89 3.22 9.53
C CYS A 75 -5.38 3.40 9.35
N ARG A 76 -4.71 4.06 10.31
CA ARG A 76 -3.24 4.17 10.32
C ARG A 76 -2.58 2.80 10.32
N LEU A 77 -3.04 1.87 11.17
CA LEU A 77 -2.45 0.53 11.27
C LEU A 77 -2.60 -0.26 9.96
N LEU A 78 -3.79 -0.21 9.34
CA LEU A 78 -4.04 -0.86 8.05
C LEU A 78 -3.15 -0.29 6.95
N THR A 79 -3.14 1.04 6.80
CA THR A 79 -2.42 1.74 5.73
C THR A 79 -0.90 1.57 5.85
N GLN A 80 -0.36 1.60 7.08
CA GLN A 80 1.06 1.30 7.32
C GLN A 80 1.42 -0.14 6.94
N THR A 81 0.61 -1.12 7.35
CA THR A 81 0.86 -2.54 7.02
C THR A 81 0.80 -2.76 5.51
N LEU A 82 -0.20 -2.17 4.85
CA LEU A 82 -0.41 -2.29 3.41
C LEU A 82 0.71 -1.61 2.61
N ALA A 83 1.09 -0.39 2.99
CA ALA A 83 2.20 0.33 2.37
C ALA A 83 3.53 -0.41 2.56
N GLY A 84 3.79 -0.98 3.75
CA GLY A 84 4.97 -1.78 4.03
C GLY A 84 5.10 -2.99 3.10
N LEU A 85 4.00 -3.73 2.88
CA LEU A 85 3.97 -4.82 1.91
C LEU A 85 4.26 -4.32 0.49
N LEU A 86 3.61 -3.26 0.05
CA LEU A 86 3.79 -2.70 -1.30
C LEU A 86 5.24 -2.21 -1.53
N ARG A 87 5.86 -1.59 -0.53
CA ARG A 87 7.29 -1.20 -0.58
C ARG A 87 8.19 -2.41 -0.73
N ALA A 88 7.99 -3.46 0.08
CA ALA A 88 8.77 -4.69 -0.01
C ALA A 88 8.65 -5.36 -1.39
N LEU A 89 7.44 -5.38 -1.99
CA LEU A 89 7.23 -5.88 -3.35
C LEU A 89 8.00 -5.05 -4.39
N SER A 90 7.91 -3.72 -4.30
CA SER A 90 8.59 -2.79 -5.21
C SER A 90 10.11 -2.93 -5.11
N GLU A 91 10.65 -2.93 -3.89
CA GLU A 91 12.08 -3.07 -3.62
C GLU A 91 12.59 -4.40 -4.14
N HIS A 92 11.95 -5.51 -3.80
CA HIS A 92 12.44 -6.82 -4.22
C HIS A 92 12.41 -6.99 -5.75
N ALA A 93 11.33 -6.56 -6.40
CA ALA A 93 11.23 -6.60 -7.87
C ALA A 93 12.25 -5.68 -8.58
N LYS A 94 12.64 -4.56 -7.95
CA LYS A 94 13.71 -3.67 -8.44
C LYS A 94 15.10 -4.32 -8.30
N HIS A 95 15.40 -4.89 -7.14
CA HIS A 95 16.74 -5.43 -6.84
C HIS A 95 17.01 -6.79 -7.50
N TYR A 96 16.05 -7.71 -7.46
CA TYR A 96 16.25 -9.11 -7.89
C TYR A 96 15.67 -9.42 -9.27
N GLY A 97 15.02 -8.43 -9.90
CA GLY A 97 14.48 -8.58 -11.25
C GLY A 97 13.32 -9.57 -11.35
N THR A 98 12.57 -9.80 -10.27
CA THR A 98 11.33 -10.59 -10.30
C THR A 98 10.35 -9.98 -11.31
N ILE A 99 9.72 -10.81 -12.13
CA ILE A 99 8.78 -10.38 -13.18
C ILE A 99 7.41 -11.05 -12.96
N PRO A 100 6.59 -10.53 -12.04
CA PRO A 100 5.22 -11.02 -11.84
C PRO A 100 4.29 -10.51 -12.94
N ASN A 101 3.15 -11.19 -13.13
CA ASN A 101 2.07 -10.64 -13.93
C ASN A 101 1.35 -9.52 -13.16
N ALA A 102 0.87 -8.53 -13.91
CA ALA A 102 0.05 -7.45 -13.38
C ALA A 102 -1.02 -7.08 -14.41
N THR A 103 -2.22 -6.80 -13.93
CA THR A 103 -3.33 -6.24 -14.69
C THR A 103 -3.57 -4.80 -14.28
N PRO A 104 -4.00 -3.90 -15.18
CA PRO A 104 -4.44 -2.55 -14.81
C PRO A 104 -5.41 -2.55 -13.63
N LEU A 105 -5.42 -1.44 -12.89
CA LEU A 105 -6.52 -1.15 -11.96
C LEU A 105 -7.80 -0.87 -12.76
N ASP A 106 -8.92 -1.42 -12.32
CA ASP A 106 -10.23 -1.13 -12.90
C ASP A 106 -10.87 0.06 -12.19
N PRO A 107 -11.09 1.21 -12.86
CA PRO A 107 -11.75 2.36 -12.26
C PRO A 107 -13.16 2.06 -11.74
N ALA A 108 -13.85 1.08 -12.30
CA ALA A 108 -15.21 0.73 -11.86
C ALA A 108 -15.23 0.11 -10.45
N ASN A 109 -14.09 -0.37 -9.95
CA ASN A 109 -13.97 -0.95 -8.61
C ASN A 109 -13.77 0.11 -7.50
N PHE A 110 -13.68 1.40 -7.87
CA PHE A 110 -13.49 2.51 -6.93
C PHE A 110 -14.75 3.38 -6.85
N GLN A 111 -15.11 3.77 -5.63
CA GLN A 111 -16.24 4.64 -5.34
C GLN A 111 -15.83 6.12 -5.39
N GLY A 112 -14.65 6.45 -4.87
CA GLY A 112 -14.16 7.82 -4.80
C GLY A 112 -13.69 8.36 -6.15
N GLN A 113 -13.99 9.63 -6.43
CA GLN A 113 -13.52 10.33 -7.64
C GLN A 113 -11.98 10.27 -7.76
N LYS A 114 -11.27 10.41 -6.64
CA LYS A 114 -9.80 10.32 -6.57
C LYS A 114 -9.32 8.91 -6.94
N GLY A 115 -9.90 7.88 -6.33
CA GLY A 115 -9.59 6.48 -6.66
C GLY A 115 -9.85 6.14 -8.12
N GLN A 116 -11.02 6.50 -8.64
CA GLN A 116 -11.37 6.33 -10.05
C GLN A 116 -10.39 7.03 -10.99
N ARG A 117 -10.03 8.28 -10.69
CA ARG A 117 -9.07 9.05 -11.50
C ARG A 117 -7.69 8.38 -11.51
N SER A 118 -7.18 7.98 -10.36
CA SER A 118 -5.88 7.31 -10.25
C SER A 118 -5.88 5.98 -11.01
N ALA A 119 -6.93 5.17 -10.87
CA ALA A 119 -7.09 3.92 -11.61
C ALA A 119 -7.16 4.15 -13.13
N ARG A 120 -7.89 5.17 -13.60
CA ARG A 120 -7.96 5.53 -15.03
C ARG A 120 -6.60 5.90 -15.58
N MET A 121 -5.87 6.77 -14.88
CA MET A 121 -4.54 7.19 -15.30
C MET A 121 -3.56 6.02 -15.32
N SER A 122 -3.62 5.14 -14.32
CA SER A 122 -2.80 3.93 -14.26
C SER A 122 -3.11 2.97 -15.41
N SER A 123 -4.39 2.76 -15.73
CA SER A 123 -4.79 1.92 -16.86
C SER A 123 -4.26 2.46 -18.20
N LEU A 124 -4.35 3.76 -18.43
CA LEU A 124 -3.81 4.39 -19.64
C LEU A 124 -2.30 4.20 -19.76
N LEU A 125 -1.56 4.42 -18.67
CA LEU A 125 -0.10 4.22 -18.65
C LEU A 125 0.27 2.75 -18.88
N ASN A 126 -0.50 1.81 -18.34
CA ASN A 126 -0.24 0.38 -18.51
C ASN A 126 -0.24 -0.07 -19.99
N HIS A 127 -1.02 0.59 -20.85
CA HIS A 127 -1.03 0.33 -22.30
C HIS A 127 0.23 0.80 -23.03
N VAL A 128 0.96 1.77 -22.45
CA VAL A 128 2.20 2.32 -23.02
C VAL A 128 3.44 1.59 -22.46
N LEU A 129 3.33 0.97 -21.29
CA LEU A 129 4.43 0.22 -20.68
C LEU A 129 4.71 -1.09 -21.44
N LEU A 130 5.90 -1.16 -22.05
CA LEU A 130 6.29 -2.23 -22.96
C LEU A 130 6.73 -3.54 -22.28
N SER A 131 6.85 -3.57 -20.95
CA SER A 131 7.27 -4.78 -20.22
C SER A 131 6.42 -5.06 -18.98
N GLN A 132 6.17 -6.35 -18.73
CA GLN A 132 5.43 -6.83 -17.55
C GLN A 132 6.04 -6.35 -16.24
N ARG A 133 7.38 -6.29 -16.15
CA ARG A 133 8.07 -5.78 -14.96
C ARG A 133 7.72 -4.31 -14.69
N LEU A 134 7.70 -3.48 -15.73
CA LEU A 134 7.32 -2.07 -15.59
C LEU A 134 5.84 -1.93 -15.25
N GLN A 135 4.96 -2.72 -15.87
CA GLN A 135 3.53 -2.76 -15.54
C GLN A 135 3.29 -3.11 -14.07
N PHE A 136 3.98 -4.15 -13.56
CA PHE A 136 3.95 -4.53 -12.15
C PHE A 136 4.43 -3.41 -11.23
N LEU A 137 5.62 -2.85 -11.49
CA LEU A 137 6.18 -1.79 -10.66
C LEU A 137 5.30 -0.52 -10.67
N HIS A 138 4.70 -0.21 -11.82
CA HIS A 138 3.77 0.90 -11.95
C HIS A 138 2.52 0.67 -11.11
N LYS A 139 1.88 -0.51 -11.21
CA LYS A 139 0.71 -0.86 -10.39
C LYS A 139 1.01 -0.77 -8.90
N VAL A 140 2.15 -1.32 -8.46
CA VAL A 140 2.57 -1.26 -7.05
C VAL A 140 2.78 0.19 -6.60
N SER A 141 3.40 1.03 -7.43
CA SER A 141 3.59 2.46 -7.11
C SER A 141 2.26 3.18 -6.99
N THR A 142 1.34 2.97 -7.94
CA THR A 142 0.01 3.59 -7.90
C THR A 142 -0.77 3.14 -6.66
N LEU A 143 -0.76 1.85 -6.33
CA LEU A 143 -1.42 1.36 -5.11
C LEU A 143 -0.82 1.98 -3.85
N MET A 144 0.50 2.13 -3.79
CA MET A 144 1.17 2.73 -2.63
C MET A 144 0.75 4.21 -2.46
N GLU A 145 0.77 4.98 -3.54
CA GLU A 145 0.31 6.38 -3.55
C GLU A 145 -1.17 6.48 -3.13
N MET A 146 -2.04 5.62 -3.68
CA MET A 146 -3.46 5.61 -3.33
C MET A 146 -3.69 5.26 -1.86
N VAL A 147 -2.98 4.27 -1.31
CA VAL A 147 -3.10 3.88 0.10
C VAL A 147 -2.64 4.99 1.04
N GLU A 148 -1.54 5.67 0.72
CA GLU A 148 -1.03 6.79 1.52
C GLU A 148 -1.99 7.98 1.48
N ASP A 149 -2.50 8.31 0.30
CA ASP A 149 -3.45 9.40 0.09
C ASP A 149 -4.80 9.15 0.76
N LEU A 150 -5.44 8.01 0.48
CA LEU A 150 -6.73 7.64 1.09
C LEU A 150 -6.58 7.50 2.61
N GLY A 151 -5.50 6.91 3.09
CA GLY A 151 -5.22 6.80 4.52
C GLY A 151 -5.01 8.13 5.23
N LYS A 152 -4.51 9.15 4.51
CA LYS A 152 -4.36 10.51 5.04
C LYS A 152 -5.70 11.25 5.05
N ASP A 153 -6.44 11.18 3.95
CA ASP A 153 -7.72 11.85 3.76
C ASP A 153 -8.75 11.28 4.76
N PHE A 154 -8.86 9.95 4.86
CA PHE A 154 -9.68 9.25 5.85
C PHE A 154 -9.40 9.72 7.28
N ARG A 155 -8.13 9.68 7.69
CA ARG A 155 -7.76 10.00 9.08
C ARG A 155 -8.02 11.45 9.41
N ARG A 156 -7.69 12.36 8.49
CA ARG A 156 -8.00 13.78 8.66
C ARG A 156 -9.51 13.97 8.84
N ALA A 157 -10.33 13.35 8.00
CA ALA A 157 -11.78 13.48 8.11
C ALA A 157 -12.32 12.87 9.41
N ALA A 158 -11.80 11.71 9.82
CA ALA A 158 -12.14 11.06 11.07
C ALA A 158 -11.76 11.90 12.31
N ASP A 159 -10.55 12.47 12.32
CA ASP A 159 -10.06 13.31 13.42
C ASP A 159 -10.87 14.62 13.51
N ASP A 160 -11.10 15.30 12.38
CA ASP A 160 -11.92 16.52 12.30
C ASP A 160 -13.37 16.27 12.76
N LEU A 161 -13.94 15.10 12.43
CA LEU A 161 -15.24 14.67 12.95
C LEU A 161 -15.19 14.43 14.47
N ALA A 162 -14.21 13.67 14.95
CA ALA A 162 -14.06 13.31 16.35
C ALA A 162 -13.89 14.54 17.26
N GLU A 163 -13.15 15.55 16.79
CA GLU A 163 -12.91 16.81 17.50
C GLU A 163 -14.06 17.82 17.34
N GLY A 164 -15.06 17.52 16.50
CA GLY A 164 -16.18 18.42 16.22
C GLY A 164 -15.78 19.68 15.44
N LEU A 165 -14.70 19.62 14.67
CA LEU A 165 -14.17 20.72 13.87
C LEU A 165 -14.82 20.82 12.49
N SER A 166 -15.69 19.87 12.13
CA SER A 166 -16.33 19.81 10.83
C SER A 166 -17.34 20.93 10.58
N VAL A 167 -17.15 21.66 9.48
CA VAL A 167 -18.12 22.65 8.96
C VAL A 167 -19.27 21.97 8.19
N ASN A 168 -19.02 20.78 7.64
CA ASN A 168 -20.02 19.99 6.92
C ASN A 168 -19.93 18.50 7.32
N PRO A 169 -20.44 18.11 8.50
CA PRO A 169 -20.23 16.78 9.04
C PRO A 169 -20.83 15.69 8.15
N ASN A 170 -21.99 15.92 7.54
CA ASN A 170 -22.63 14.92 6.68
C ASN A 170 -21.74 14.53 5.50
N GLN A 171 -21.16 15.51 4.81
CA GLN A 171 -20.25 15.26 3.71
C GLN A 171 -18.98 14.52 4.18
N MET A 172 -18.43 14.89 5.33
CA MET A 172 -17.23 14.22 5.86
C MET A 172 -17.48 12.76 6.24
N TRP A 173 -18.69 12.43 6.71
CA TRP A 173 -19.09 11.03 6.92
C TRP A 173 -19.12 10.24 5.61
N ASP A 174 -19.65 10.83 4.53
CA ASP A 174 -19.69 10.19 3.21
C ASP A 174 -18.28 10.01 2.63
N GLU A 175 -17.38 10.98 2.87
CA GLU A 175 -15.97 10.92 2.49
C GLU A 175 -15.23 9.79 3.23
N VAL A 176 -15.42 9.67 4.55
CA VAL A 176 -14.85 8.58 5.37
C VAL A 176 -15.30 7.21 4.87
N ASP A 177 -16.59 7.04 4.59
CA ASP A 177 -17.14 5.77 4.08
C ASP A 177 -16.59 5.44 2.68
N THR A 178 -16.50 6.45 1.81
CA THR A 178 -15.93 6.31 0.46
C THR A 178 -14.44 5.93 0.51
N ASP A 179 -13.65 6.58 1.36
CA ASP A 179 -12.23 6.29 1.52
C ASP A 179 -12.02 4.90 2.12
N HIS A 180 -12.86 4.47 3.06
CA HIS A 180 -12.85 3.11 3.59
C HIS A 180 -13.08 2.05 2.50
N TYR A 181 -14.07 2.28 1.62
CA TYR A 181 -14.34 1.40 0.48
C TYR A 181 -13.13 1.32 -0.47
N ASP A 182 -12.58 2.46 -0.87
CA ASP A 182 -11.45 2.52 -1.80
C ASP A 182 -10.16 1.92 -1.18
N LEU A 183 -9.97 2.03 0.15
CA LEU A 183 -8.89 1.35 0.88
C LEU A 183 -9.03 -0.18 0.83
N ASN A 184 -10.26 -0.72 0.99
CA ASN A 184 -10.50 -2.15 0.80
C ASN A 184 -10.17 -2.58 -0.63
N THR A 185 -10.58 -1.81 -1.65
CA THR A 185 -10.23 -2.10 -3.04
C THR A 185 -8.71 -2.13 -3.23
N CYS A 186 -7.97 -1.16 -2.68
CA CYS A 186 -6.50 -1.17 -2.72
C CYS A 186 -5.90 -2.41 -2.04
N MET A 187 -6.44 -2.82 -0.88
CA MET A 187 -6.01 -4.03 -0.18
C MET A 187 -6.24 -5.29 -1.03
N ARG A 188 -7.41 -5.44 -1.64
CA ARG A 188 -7.75 -6.60 -2.48
C ARG A 188 -6.83 -6.67 -3.70
N GLU A 189 -6.57 -5.55 -4.35
CA GLU A 189 -5.61 -5.45 -5.45
C GLU A 189 -4.18 -5.81 -5.01
N ALA A 190 -3.75 -5.34 -3.84
CA ALA A 190 -2.43 -5.67 -3.29
C ALA A 190 -2.29 -7.18 -2.99
N ILE A 191 -3.34 -7.84 -2.50
CA ILE A 191 -3.34 -9.30 -2.27
C ILE A 191 -3.17 -10.06 -3.59
N VAL A 192 -3.83 -9.63 -4.66
CA VAL A 192 -3.70 -10.23 -6.00
C VAL A 192 -2.28 -10.06 -6.55
N VAL A 193 -1.73 -8.84 -6.44
CA VAL A 193 -0.36 -8.51 -6.85
C VAL A 193 0.66 -9.32 -6.05
N PHE A 194 0.44 -9.45 -4.74
CA PHE A 194 1.29 -10.23 -3.84
C PHE A 194 1.29 -11.72 -4.19
N LYS A 195 0.13 -12.31 -4.48
CA LYS A 195 0.05 -13.72 -4.92
C LYS A 195 0.85 -13.93 -6.21
N SER A 196 0.64 -13.06 -7.19
CA SER A 196 1.35 -13.11 -8.48
C SER A 196 2.86 -12.97 -8.29
N PHE A 197 3.28 -12.10 -7.37
CA PHE A 197 4.69 -11.95 -6.99
C PHE A 197 5.28 -13.23 -6.39
N LEU A 198 4.59 -13.88 -5.45
CA LEU A 198 5.07 -15.13 -4.86
C LEU A 198 5.16 -16.26 -5.89
N ILE A 199 4.28 -16.31 -6.87
CA ILE A 199 4.38 -17.29 -7.97
C ILE A 199 5.68 -17.08 -8.76
N ALA A 200 6.03 -15.83 -9.04
CA ALA A 200 7.25 -15.47 -9.77
C ALA A 200 8.53 -15.50 -8.91
N LEU A 201 8.41 -15.47 -7.58
CA LEU A 201 9.55 -15.38 -6.66
C LEU A 201 10.35 -16.70 -6.61
N PRO A 202 11.68 -16.71 -6.83
CA PRO A 202 12.49 -17.89 -6.59
C PRO A 202 12.47 -18.32 -5.11
N GLU A 203 12.37 -19.62 -4.82
CA GLU A 203 12.25 -20.12 -3.44
C GLU A 203 13.43 -19.71 -2.54
N ASN A 204 14.65 -19.67 -3.09
CA ASN A 204 15.84 -19.24 -2.37
C ASN A 204 15.85 -17.75 -1.98
N GLN A 205 14.93 -16.95 -2.52
CA GLN A 205 14.75 -15.53 -2.18
C GLN A 205 13.62 -15.28 -1.18
N LEU A 206 12.85 -16.33 -0.82
CA LEU A 206 11.68 -16.19 0.03
C LEU A 206 12.04 -15.63 1.41
N GLY A 207 13.12 -16.12 2.03
CA GLY A 207 13.58 -15.63 3.33
C GLY A 207 13.92 -14.15 3.31
N THR A 208 14.73 -13.71 2.33
CA THR A 208 15.08 -12.29 2.15
C THR A 208 13.85 -11.41 1.98
N PHE A 209 12.88 -11.85 1.17
CA PHE A 209 11.63 -11.12 1.00
C PHE A 209 10.83 -11.01 2.31
N GLN A 210 10.77 -12.08 3.12
CA GLN A 210 10.08 -12.04 4.41
C GLN A 210 10.72 -11.06 5.39
N ASP A 211 12.06 -10.97 5.40
CA ASP A 211 12.79 -10.03 6.23
C ASP A 211 12.49 -8.58 5.81
N THR A 212 12.51 -8.30 4.51
CA THR A 212 12.13 -6.97 3.99
C THR A 212 10.69 -6.60 4.34
N VAL A 213 9.72 -7.53 4.22
CA VAL A 213 8.33 -7.25 4.61
C VAL A 213 8.24 -6.93 6.10
N ARG A 214 8.98 -7.63 6.96
CA ARG A 214 8.99 -7.38 8.40
C ARG A 214 9.52 -5.98 8.70
N GLU A 215 10.69 -5.63 8.16
CA GLU A 215 11.34 -4.32 8.34
C GLU A 215 10.47 -3.15 7.84
N GLN A 216 9.79 -3.33 6.70
CA GLN A 216 8.96 -2.29 6.08
C GLN A 216 7.56 -2.17 6.73
N SER A 217 7.13 -3.17 7.51
CA SER A 217 5.82 -3.19 8.18
C SER A 217 5.89 -2.74 9.64
N GLU A 218 7.07 -2.47 10.17
CA GLU A 218 7.22 -1.91 11.50
C GLU A 218 6.75 -0.44 11.49
N PRO A 219 5.95 0.00 12.48
CA PRO A 219 5.59 1.40 12.60
C PRO A 219 6.88 2.21 12.73
N GLN A 220 7.14 3.10 11.77
CA GLN A 220 8.09 4.17 12.04
C GLN A 220 7.47 5.01 13.15
N GLU A 221 8.10 5.01 14.33
CA GLU A 221 7.80 6.03 15.33
C GLU A 221 7.95 7.38 14.64
N ASP A 222 6.87 8.18 14.65
CA ASP A 222 6.94 9.57 14.20
C ASP A 222 7.99 10.26 15.06
N GLY A 223 9.19 10.35 14.52
CA GLY A 223 10.30 11.00 15.17
C GLY A 223 9.98 12.47 15.31
N THR A 224 9.52 12.88 16.48
CA THR A 224 9.99 14.12 17.11
C THR A 224 11.49 13.98 17.38
N SER A 225 12.27 13.87 16.31
CA SER A 225 13.70 14.07 16.34
C SER A 225 13.96 15.31 15.51
N THR A 226 14.06 16.43 16.21
CA THR A 226 14.65 17.68 15.75
C THR A 226 15.98 17.35 15.07
N ARG A 227 15.95 17.10 13.75
CA ARG A 227 17.18 17.06 12.94
C ARG A 227 17.66 18.49 12.90
N GLN A 228 18.50 18.84 13.86
CA GLN A 228 19.40 19.98 13.77
C GLN A 228 20.14 19.84 12.45
N VAL A 229 19.71 20.64 11.46
CA VAL A 229 20.46 20.86 10.25
C VAL A 229 21.74 21.56 10.68
N VAL A 230 22.79 20.79 10.92
CA VAL A 230 24.14 21.33 11.05
C VAL A 230 24.53 21.80 9.65
N ILE A 231 24.21 23.07 9.36
CA ILE A 231 24.76 23.80 8.22
C ILE A 231 26.26 23.92 8.46
N ARG A 232 27.02 22.93 7.97
CA ARG A 232 28.48 23.06 7.86
C ARG A 232 28.75 24.00 6.68
N HIS A 233 28.98 25.27 6.99
CA HIS A 233 29.57 26.23 6.06
C HIS A 233 30.89 25.66 5.51
N ARG A 234 30.86 25.23 4.25
CA ARG A 234 32.04 24.84 3.48
C ARG A 234 32.82 26.12 3.18
N ARG A 235 33.90 26.39 3.94
CA ARG A 235 34.86 27.45 3.62
C ARG A 235 35.52 27.12 2.27
N MET A 236 35.38 28.02 1.30
CA MET A 236 36.11 27.98 0.03
C MET A 236 37.60 28.23 0.29
N ALA A 237 38.45 27.30 -0.15
CA ALA A 237 39.87 27.53 -0.25
C ALA A 237 40.16 28.34 -1.53
N THR A 238 40.72 29.54 -1.34
CA THR A 238 41.21 30.39 -2.44
C THR A 238 42.44 29.77 -3.08
N ILE A 239 42.33 29.43 -4.37
CA ILE A 239 43.44 29.01 -5.21
C ILE A 239 44.34 30.22 -5.48
N SER A 240 45.58 30.19 -4.95
CA SER A 240 46.60 31.17 -5.30
C SER A 240 47.30 30.74 -6.59
N ARG A 241 47.17 31.56 -7.63
CA ARG A 241 47.93 31.46 -8.89
C ARG A 241 49.39 31.84 -8.62
N ARG A 242 50.32 30.91 -8.86
CA ARG A 242 51.73 31.24 -9.12
C ARG A 242 51.84 31.86 -10.51
N MET A 243 52.28 33.11 -10.59
CA MET A 243 52.85 33.68 -11.81
C MET A 243 54.32 33.28 -11.92
N VAL A 244 54.74 33.08 -13.17
CA VAL A 244 56.11 32.87 -13.65
C VAL A 244 57.02 34.02 -13.23
#